data_AF-R6PVJ6-F1
#
_entry.id   AF-R6PVJ6-F1
#
_cell.length_a   1.000
_cell.length_b   1.000
_cell.length_c   1.000
_cell.angle_alpha   90.00
_cell.angle_beta   90.00
_cell.angle_gamma   90.00
#
_symmetry.space_group_name_H-M   'P 1'
#
loop_
_entity.id
_entity.type
_entity.pdbx_description
1 polymer ?
#
loop_
_entity_poly.entity_id
_entity_poly.type
_entity_poly.pdbx_seq_one_letter_code
_entity_poly.pdbx_strand_id
1 'polypeptide(L)' 'MLELKDHGYNGGKLQISHCDNPAAAERLKHMVQAVFDGAQVTVTPCGGLCSYYAELGGLLVGYEDGEA' A
#
# COMPACT_ATOMS: atom_id res chain seq x y z
N MET A 1 -2.62 -4.93 7.82
CA MET A 1 -3.52 -3.85 8.31
C MET A 1 -3.42 -3.62 9.80
N LEU A 2 -3.23 -4.67 10.62
CA LEU A 2 -2.94 -4.48 12.04
C LEU A 2 -1.67 -3.63 12.23
N GLU A 3 -0.61 -3.88 11.46
CA GLU A 3 0.64 -3.09 11.48
C GLU A 3 0.44 -1.61 11.12
N LEU A 4 -0.41 -1.27 10.15
CA LEU A 4 -0.69 0.14 9.80
C LEU A 4 -1.31 0.89 10.99
N LYS A 5 -2.27 0.25 11.67
CA LYS A 5 -2.92 0.83 12.83
C LYS A 5 -1.99 0.88 14.05
N ASP A 6 -1.12 -0.12 14.19
CA ASP A 6 -0.11 -0.19 15.26
C ASP A 6 0.98 0.88 15.10
N HIS A 7 1.30 1.22 13.84
CA HIS A 7 2.25 2.26 13.48
C HIS A 7 1.66 3.67 13.37
N GLY A 8 0.39 3.90 13.75
CA GLY A 8 -0.18 5.26 13.79
C GLY A 8 -0.80 5.77 12.48
N TYR A 9 -0.99 4.92 11.48
CA TYR A 9 -1.66 5.32 10.24
C TYR A 9 -3.11 5.76 10.50
N ASN A 10 -3.39 7.04 10.21
CA ASN A 10 -4.67 7.69 10.48
C ASN A 10 -5.56 7.84 9.24
N GLY A 11 -5.36 7.01 8.20
CA GLY A 11 -6.13 7.11 6.95
C GLY A 11 -5.64 8.21 6.00
N GLY A 12 -4.36 8.58 6.09
CA GLY A 12 -3.70 9.51 5.16
C GLY A 12 -3.44 8.92 3.77
N LYS A 13 -2.40 9.40 3.08
CA LYS A 13 -2.02 8.84 1.78
C LYS A 13 -1.32 7.48 1.94
N LEU A 14 -1.73 6.52 1.12
CA LEU A 14 -1.13 5.20 1.06
C LEU A 14 -0.84 4.84 -0.40
N GLN A 15 0.39 4.44 -0.68
CA GLN A 15 0.85 4.02 -2.01
C GLN A 15 1.14 2.53 -2.01
N ILE A 16 0.51 1.81 -2.93
CA ILE A 16 0.74 0.38 -3.16
C ILE A 16 1.44 0.24 -4.50
N SER A 17 2.64 -0.32 -4.48
CA SER A 17 3.37 -0.69 -5.70
C SER A 17 3.39 -2.20 -5.88
N HIS A 18 3.11 -2.70 -7.09
CA HIS A 18 3.05 -4.14 -7.36
C HIS A 18 3.99 -4.57 -8.49
N CYS A 19 4.64 -5.72 -8.34
CA CYS A 19 5.43 -6.33 -9.40
C CYS A 19 4.63 -7.48 -10.05
N ASP A 20 4.01 -7.21 -11.19
CA ASP A 20 3.15 -8.15 -11.96
C ASP A 20 1.93 -8.72 -11.19
N ASN A 21 1.54 -8.09 -10.07
CA ASN A 21 0.42 -8.55 -9.24
C ASN A 21 -0.67 -7.48 -8.97
N PRO A 22 -1.37 -7.00 -10.01
CA PRO A 22 -2.39 -5.96 -9.86
C PRO A 22 -3.61 -6.44 -9.04
N ALA A 23 -3.94 -7.73 -9.11
CA ALA A 23 -5.08 -8.31 -8.40
C ALA A 23 -4.90 -8.26 -6.87
N ALA A 24 -3.69 -8.54 -6.38
CA ALA A 24 -3.40 -8.43 -4.96
C ALA A 24 -3.35 -6.97 -4.49
N ALA A 25 -2.83 -6.07 -5.32
CA ALA A 25 -2.78 -4.63 -5.03
C ALA A 25 -4.18 -4.02 -4.87
N GLU A 26 -5.10 -4.31 -5.81
CA GLU A 26 -6.48 -3.81 -5.71
C GLU A 26 -7.20 -4.42 -4.50
N ARG A 27 -7.01 -5.72 -4.20
CA ARG A 27 -7.57 -6.31 -2.98
C ARG A 27 -7.09 -5.60 -1.72
N LEU A 28 -5.79 -5.29 -1.64
CA LEU A 28 -5.23 -4.57 -0.50
C LEU A 28 -5.81 -3.17 -0.36
N LYS A 29 -5.96 -2.45 -1.48
CA LYS A 29 -6.63 -1.14 -1.52
C LYS A 29 -8.06 -1.21 -0.98
N HIS A 30 -8.88 -2.14 -1.46
CA HIS A 30 -10.25 -2.30 -0.97
C HIS A 30 -10.30 -2.60 0.53
N MET A 31 -9.40 -3.44 1.02
CA MET A 31 -9.31 -3.74 2.45
C MET A 31 -8.92 -2.49 3.27
N VAL A 32 -7.93 -1.71 2.83
CA VAL A 32 -7.51 -0.47 3.50
C VAL A 32 -8.65 0.54 3.53
N GLN A 33 -9.34 0.77 2.41
CA GLN A 33 -10.48 1.69 2.33
C GLN A 33 -11.66 1.24 3.20
N ALA A 34 -11.82 -0.06 3.44
CA ALA A 34 -12.87 -0.58 4.31
C ALA A 34 -12.56 -0.40 5.81
N VAL A 35 -11.29 -0.34 6.20
CA VAL A 35 -10.86 -0.16 7.60
C VAL A 35 -10.59 1.29 7.95
N PHE A 36 -10.06 2.05 7.01
CA PHE A 36 -9.72 3.46 7.14
C PHE A 36 -10.61 4.27 6.21
N ASP A 37 -11.74 4.74 6.74
CA ASP A 37 -12.67 5.60 6.01
C ASP A 37 -11.95 6.90 5.61
N GLY A 38 -11.90 7.19 4.30
CA GLY A 38 -11.17 8.34 3.76
C GLY A 38 -9.71 8.09 3.34
N ALA A 39 -9.19 6.87 3.47
CA ALA A 39 -7.83 6.53 3.02
C ALA A 39 -7.63 6.80 1.51
N GLN A 40 -6.65 7.64 1.20
CA GLN A 40 -6.27 7.96 -0.18
C GLN A 40 -5.24 6.94 -0.68
N VAL A 41 -5.76 5.83 -1.22
CA VAL A 41 -4.94 4.72 -1.70
C VAL A 41 -4.65 4.86 -3.20
N THR A 42 -3.37 4.93 -3.58
CA THR A 42 -2.91 4.94 -4.97
C THR A 42 -2.19 3.63 -5.30
N VAL A 43 -2.55 3.01 -6.41
CA VAL A 43 -1.91 1.78 -6.90
C VAL A 43 -1.08 2.10 -8.14
N THR A 44 0.20 1.73 -8.11
CA THR A 44 1.15 1.94 -9.22
C THR A 44 1.93 0.65 -9.52
N PRO A 45 2.29 0.38 -10.78
CA PRO A 45 3.20 -0.72 -11.08
C PRO A 45 4.61 -0.43 -10.52
N CYS A 46 5.32 -1.46 -10.06
CA CYS A 46 6.72 -1.34 -9.65
C CYS A 46 7.61 -0.93 -10.84
N GLY A 47 8.33 0.18 -10.70
CA GLY A 47 9.40 0.58 -11.63
C GLY A 47 10.69 -0.23 -11.42
N GLY A 48 11.70 -0.01 -12.28
CA GLY A 48 12.89 -0.87 -12.40
C GLY A 48 13.73 -1.10 -11.14
N LEU A 49 13.72 -0.20 -10.15
CA LEU A 49 14.40 -0.40 -8.86
C LEU A 49 13.51 -1.14 -7.84
N CYS A 50 12.20 -0.96 -7.89
CA CYS A 50 11.26 -1.58 -6.95
C CYS A 50 10.98 -3.04 -7.31
N SER A 51 10.93 -3.37 -8.61
CA SER A 51 10.81 -4.76 -9.09
C SER A 51 12.04 -5.61 -8.77
N TYR A 52 13.22 -4.99 -8.65
CA TYR A 52 14.45 -5.68 -8.24
C TYR A 52 14.38 -6.18 -6.79
N TYR A 53 13.77 -5.41 -5.89
CA TYR A 53 13.63 -5.79 -4.48
C TYR A 53 12.31 -6.53 -4.15
N ALA A 54 11.25 -6.32 -4.93
CA ALA A 54 9.93 -6.87 -4.61
C ALA A 54 9.78 -8.36 -4.91
N GLU A 55 10.70 -8.97 -5.67
CA GLU A 55 10.53 -10.32 -6.22
C GLU A 55 9.23 -10.46 -7.06
N LEU A 56 9.14 -11.48 -7.92
CA LEU A 56 7.97 -11.63 -8.79
C LEU A 56 6.72 -11.91 -7.93
N GLY A 57 5.71 -11.03 -8.02
CA GLY A 57 4.48 -11.16 -7.24
C GLY A 57 4.44 -10.36 -5.93
N GLY A 58 5.51 -9.66 -5.56
CA GLY A 58 5.57 -8.85 -4.35
C GLY A 58 4.76 -7.55 -4.39
N LEU A 59 4.52 -7.02 -3.20
CA LEU A 59 3.80 -5.77 -2.96
C LEU A 59 4.64 -4.87 -2.04
N LEU A 60 4.81 -3.62 -2.43
CA LEU A 60 5.42 -2.57 -1.63
C LEU A 60 4.31 -1.62 -1.16
N VAL A 61 4.28 -1.33 0.13
CA VAL A 61 3.27 -0.45 0.73
C VAL A 61 3.98 0.68 1.46
N GLY A 62 3.80 1.90 0.99
CA GLY A 62 4.24 3.12 1.67
C GLY A 62 3.04 3.89 2.18
N TYR A 63 3.13 4.46 3.37
CA TYR A 63 2.08 5.31 3.95
C TYR A 63 2.71 6.51 4.64
N GLU A 64 1.99 7.64 4.65
CA GLU A 64 2.35 8.77 5.52
C GLU A 64 1.90 8.45 6.94
N ASP A 65 2.83 8.52 7.89
CA ASP A 65 2.50 8.48 9.31
C ASP A 65 1.86 9.82 9.74
N GLY A 66 0.96 9.75 10.71
CA GLY A 66 0.25 10.94 11.21
C GLY A 66 1.12 11.87 12.05
N GLU A 67 2.38 11.50 12.35
CA GLU A 67 3.31 12.32 13.10
C GLU A 67 4.11 13.23 12.17
N ALA A 68 3.66 14.50 12.10
CA ALA A 68 4.41 15.64 11.60
C ALA A 68 4.64 16.65 12.74
#